data_AF-A0A8J2IRF2-F1
#
_entry.id   AF-A0A8J2IRF2-F1
#
_cell.length_a   1.000
_cell.length_b   1.000
_cell.length_c   1.000
_cell.angle_alpha   90.00
_cell.angle_beta   90.00
_cell.angle_gamma   90.00
#
_symmetry.space_group_name_H-M   'P 1'
#
loop_
_entity.id
_entity.type
_entity.pdbx_description
1 polymer ?
#
loop_
_entity_poly.entity_id
_entity_poly.type
_entity_poly.pdbx_seq_one_letter_code
_entity_poly.pdbx_strand_id
1 'polypeptide(L)'
;MASIIPRTFRNVTALPKRANWSTGMKPLAQPMAHRFMATSQEQPRLRLGSTAPNFKALTTHGEIDFHKFIGNSWTILFSHPADFTPVCTTELGAFAKLKGEFEKRGVKMIGLSANDLSSHDKWVDDINEVSNTNLQFPIIADADRKVAFLYDMINEEDMDKQAIAFTIRSVFVIDPAKKIRLTMMYPASTGRNSAEVLRVIDSLQMGDKKGVVTPIDWQKGDDVIVPPSVSTEDARKKFGDVREVKPYLRFTKA
;
A
#
# COMPACT_ATOMS: atom_id res chain seq x y z
N MET A 1 62.88 -45.79 -27.61
CA MET A 1 63.55 -45.65 -28.91
C MET A 1 62.64 -44.87 -29.84
N ALA A 2 63.03 -43.65 -30.20
CA ALA A 2 62.37 -42.84 -31.22
C ALA A 2 63.13 -42.99 -32.56
N SER A 3 62.38 -43.09 -33.65
CA SER A 3 62.82 -43.18 -35.05
C SER A 3 62.21 -41.96 -35.76
N ILE A 4 62.98 -40.96 -36.22
CA ILE A 4 63.84 -40.84 -37.42
C ILE A 4 63.15 -40.05 -38.57
N ILE A 5 63.55 -38.76 -38.66
CA ILE A 5 63.97 -37.95 -39.85
C ILE A 5 62.87 -37.53 -40.91
N PRO A 6 63.16 -36.69 -41.94
CA PRO A 6 62.96 -35.21 -42.04
C PRO A 6 62.15 -34.74 -43.28
N ARG A 7 62.02 -33.41 -43.49
CA ARG A 7 62.30 -32.65 -44.75
C ARG A 7 61.71 -31.23 -44.68
N THR A 8 62.54 -30.19 -44.56
CA THR A 8 63.00 -29.24 -45.60
C THR A 8 61.97 -28.30 -46.25
N PHE A 9 62.14 -27.01 -45.93
CA PHE A 9 62.19 -25.80 -46.77
C PHE A 9 60.97 -25.22 -47.53
N ARG A 10 60.72 -23.95 -47.18
CA ARG A 10 60.65 -22.71 -48.01
C ARG A 10 59.28 -22.03 -48.25
N ASN A 11 59.25 -20.81 -47.70
CA ASN A 11 58.75 -19.53 -48.23
C ASN A 11 57.26 -19.31 -48.56
N VAL A 12 56.64 -18.53 -47.66
CA VAL A 12 55.94 -17.24 -47.86
C VAL A 12 55.29 -17.00 -49.22
N THR A 13 53.96 -16.97 -49.22
CA THR A 13 53.15 -16.10 -50.08
C THR A 13 51.97 -15.56 -49.27
N ALA A 14 51.64 -14.29 -49.53
CA ALA A 14 50.77 -13.43 -48.73
C ALA A 14 49.30 -13.88 -48.70
N LEU A 15 48.66 -13.74 -47.53
CA LEU A 15 47.20 -13.87 -47.37
C LEU A 15 46.48 -12.65 -47.95
N PRO A 16 45.38 -12.82 -48.71
CA PRO A 16 44.58 -11.70 -49.16
C PRO A 16 43.70 -11.18 -48.00
N LYS A 17 43.49 -9.86 -47.98
CA LYS A 17 42.63 -9.17 -47.01
C LYS A 17 41.21 -9.75 -47.07
N ARG A 18 40.69 -10.18 -45.91
CA ARG A 18 39.27 -10.56 -45.75
C ARG A 18 38.37 -9.36 -46.06
N ALA A 19 37.44 -9.56 -46.98
CA ALA A 19 36.33 -8.64 -47.21
C ALA A 19 35.35 -8.73 -46.04
N ASN A 20 35.06 -7.59 -45.41
CA ASN A 20 34.00 -7.46 -44.42
C ASN A 20 32.65 -7.45 -45.14
N TRP A 21 31.88 -8.53 -44.97
CA TRP A 21 30.46 -8.55 -45.33
C TRP A 21 29.67 -8.13 -44.08
N SER A 22 29.32 -6.86 -43.99
CA SER A 22 28.34 -6.36 -43.02
C SER A 22 26.94 -6.67 -43.53
N THR A 23 26.44 -7.88 -43.29
CA THR A 23 25.02 -8.19 -43.47
C THR A 23 24.25 -7.53 -42.33
N GLY A 24 23.68 -6.36 -42.63
CA GLY A 24 22.76 -5.66 -41.74
C GLY A 24 21.47 -6.45 -41.57
N MET A 25 21.41 -7.30 -40.55
CA MET A 25 20.13 -7.64 -39.93
C MET A 25 19.77 -6.51 -38.98
N LYS A 26 18.82 -5.66 -39.37
CA LYS A 26 18.14 -4.79 -38.40
C LYS A 26 17.52 -5.70 -37.34
N PRO A 27 17.71 -5.44 -36.05
CA PRO A 27 17.03 -6.21 -35.03
C PRO A 27 15.53 -6.03 -35.24
N LEU A 28 14.81 -7.15 -35.37
CA LEU A 28 13.36 -7.15 -35.30
C LEU A 28 12.99 -6.49 -33.98
N ALA A 29 12.33 -5.33 -34.05
CA ALA A 29 11.78 -4.68 -32.87
C ALA A 29 10.85 -5.69 -32.21
N GLN A 30 11.25 -6.19 -31.03
CA GLN A 30 10.37 -7.01 -30.21
C GLN A 30 9.12 -6.17 -29.91
N PRO A 31 7.91 -6.75 -30.00
CA PRO A 31 6.71 -6.04 -29.61
C PRO A 31 6.88 -5.60 -28.15
N MET A 32 6.67 -4.31 -27.88
CA MET A 32 6.59 -3.80 -26.52
C MET A 32 5.33 -4.39 -25.85
N ALA A 33 5.43 -5.64 -25.40
CA ALA A 33 4.53 -6.13 -24.37
C ALA A 33 4.76 -5.21 -23.16
N HIS A 34 3.69 -4.59 -22.66
CA HIS A 34 3.69 -3.68 -21.52
C HIS A 34 4.43 -4.31 -20.34
N ARG A 35 5.72 -4.03 -20.26
CA ARG A 35 6.59 -4.53 -19.21
C ARG A 35 6.25 -3.67 -18.00
N PHE A 36 5.72 -4.29 -16.96
CA PHE A 36 5.80 -3.71 -15.62
C PHE A 36 7.29 -3.68 -15.25
N MET A 37 8.02 -2.67 -15.73
CA MET A 37 9.40 -2.39 -15.32
C MET A 37 9.30 -1.50 -14.10
N ALA A 38 8.98 -2.11 -12.96
CA ALA A 38 9.03 -1.45 -11.69
C ALA A 38 9.88 -2.36 -10.80
N THR A 39 11.19 -2.11 -10.80
CA THR A 39 12.12 -2.87 -9.95
C THR A 39 11.91 -2.49 -8.49
N SER A 40 12.25 -3.36 -7.55
CA SER A 40 12.23 -3.02 -6.12
C SER A 40 13.06 -1.77 -5.78
N GLN A 41 14.08 -1.46 -6.59
CA GLN A 41 14.90 -0.25 -6.44
C GLN A 41 14.18 1.05 -6.83
N GLU A 42 13.20 0.99 -7.73
CA GLU A 42 12.42 2.14 -8.20
C GLU A 42 11.21 2.44 -7.31
N GLN A 43 10.94 1.57 -6.34
CA GLN A 43 9.78 1.67 -5.48
C GLN A 43 9.89 2.84 -4.50
N PRO A 44 8.85 3.69 -4.38
CA PRO A 44 8.86 4.78 -3.41
C PRO A 44 8.98 4.27 -1.98
N ARG A 45 9.93 4.82 -1.21
CA ARG A 45 10.02 4.55 0.23
C ARG A 45 9.01 5.38 1.00
N LEU A 46 7.92 4.75 1.43
CA LEU A 46 6.90 5.39 2.25
C LEU A 46 7.22 5.24 3.74
N ARG A 47 7.19 6.35 4.47
CA ARG A 47 7.36 6.40 5.93
C ARG A 47 6.17 7.13 6.56
N LEU A 48 6.00 6.99 7.86
CA LEU A 48 5.09 7.87 8.59
C LEU A 48 5.52 9.33 8.40
N GLY A 49 4.56 10.20 8.11
CA GLY A 49 4.79 11.60 7.75
C GLY A 49 5.17 11.85 6.28
N SER A 50 5.37 10.81 5.47
CA SER A 50 5.47 10.99 4.01
C SER A 50 4.15 11.55 3.47
N THR A 51 4.25 12.42 2.46
CA THR A 51 3.08 12.77 1.65
C THR A 51 2.67 11.55 0.84
N ALA A 52 1.41 11.14 0.95
CA ALA A 52 0.83 10.05 0.19
C ALA A 52 0.98 10.32 -1.33
N PRO A 53 1.56 9.39 -2.12
CA PRO A 53 1.68 9.56 -3.57
C PRO A 53 0.34 9.91 -4.23
N ASN A 54 0.30 10.94 -5.08
CA ASN A 54 -0.91 11.20 -5.86
C ASN A 54 -0.94 10.31 -7.10
N PHE A 55 -2.13 9.87 -7.49
CA PHE A 55 -2.35 9.09 -8.70
C PHE A 55 -3.74 9.38 -9.27
N LYS A 56 -3.94 8.98 -10.53
CA LYS A 56 -5.25 8.86 -11.14
C LYS A 56 -5.54 7.39 -11.39
N ALA A 57 -6.75 6.95 -11.11
CA ALA A 57 -7.15 5.56 -11.31
C ALA A 57 -8.64 5.44 -11.62
N LEU A 58 -8.99 4.34 -12.26
CA LEU A 58 -10.37 3.91 -12.43
C LEU A 58 -10.85 3.22 -11.15
N THR A 59 -12.09 3.50 -10.77
CA THR A 59 -12.75 2.85 -9.63
C THR A 59 -14.17 2.45 -9.98
N THR A 60 -14.79 1.61 -9.16
CA THR A 60 -16.23 1.28 -9.26
C THR A 60 -17.15 2.51 -9.21
N HIS A 61 -16.66 3.67 -8.74
CA HIS A 61 -17.41 4.93 -8.71
C HIS A 61 -16.95 5.93 -9.79
N GLY A 62 -16.21 5.47 -10.80
CA GLY A 62 -15.63 6.28 -11.86
C GLY A 62 -14.17 6.66 -11.63
N GLU A 63 -13.65 7.52 -12.50
CA GLU A 63 -12.26 7.99 -12.41
C GLU A 63 -12.03 8.92 -11.23
N ILE A 64 -10.87 8.79 -10.59
CA ILE A 64 -10.45 9.65 -9.48
C ILE A 64 -9.08 10.28 -9.73
N ASP A 65 -8.86 11.41 -9.07
CA ASP A 65 -7.54 11.91 -8.68
C ASP A 65 -7.46 11.75 -7.17
N PHE A 66 -6.46 11.01 -6.67
CA PHE A 66 -6.49 10.54 -5.29
C PHE A 66 -6.42 11.69 -4.26
N HIS A 67 -5.65 12.74 -4.52
CA HIS A 67 -5.59 13.89 -3.63
C HIS A 67 -6.89 14.69 -3.64
N LYS A 68 -7.56 14.80 -4.80
CA LYS A 68 -8.91 15.38 -4.87
C LYS A 68 -9.94 14.53 -4.13
N PHE A 69 -9.83 13.20 -4.24
CA PHE A 69 -10.69 12.26 -3.50
C PHE A 69 -10.52 12.45 -1.99
N ILE A 70 -9.28 12.51 -1.49
CA ILE A 70 -9.02 12.76 -0.06
C ILE A 70 -9.61 14.13 0.34
N GLY A 71 -9.39 15.19 -0.45
CA GLY A 71 -9.92 16.53 -0.16
C GLY A 71 -9.46 17.01 1.23
N ASN A 72 -10.40 17.41 2.10
CA ASN A 72 -10.11 17.79 3.49
C ASN A 72 -10.48 16.71 4.52
N SER A 73 -10.62 15.46 4.07
CA SER A 73 -11.04 14.33 4.91
C SER A 73 -9.85 13.45 5.29
N TRP A 74 -9.99 12.73 6.41
CA TRP A 74 -9.16 11.54 6.65
C TRP A 74 -9.53 10.49 5.60
N THR A 75 -8.57 9.65 5.21
CA THR A 75 -8.79 8.61 4.21
C THR A 75 -8.07 7.33 4.58
N ILE A 76 -8.76 6.21 4.43
CA ILE A 76 -8.19 4.87 4.49
C ILE A 76 -8.10 4.33 3.07
N LEU A 77 -6.87 4.09 2.60
CA LEU A 77 -6.59 3.31 1.41
C LEU A 77 -6.19 1.90 1.86
N PHE A 78 -6.88 0.88 1.37
CA PHE A 78 -6.56 -0.50 1.74
C PHE A 78 -6.62 -1.43 0.53
N SER A 79 -5.72 -2.41 0.50
CA SER A 79 -5.67 -3.39 -0.59
C SER A 79 -6.21 -4.75 -0.16
N HIS A 80 -6.61 -5.57 -1.13
CA HIS A 80 -6.91 -6.99 -0.94
C HIS A 80 -6.33 -7.80 -2.12
N PRO A 81 -5.83 -9.03 -1.91
CA PRO A 81 -5.12 -9.77 -2.95
C PRO A 81 -5.87 -9.93 -4.28
N ALA A 82 -7.13 -10.39 -4.22
CA ALA A 82 -7.93 -10.64 -5.40
C ALA A 82 -9.41 -10.71 -5.05
N ASP A 83 -10.24 -10.33 -6.02
CA ASP A 83 -11.69 -10.54 -5.98
C ASP A 83 -12.03 -12.04 -5.99
N PHE A 84 -13.26 -12.39 -5.62
CA PHE A 84 -13.74 -13.79 -5.55
C PHE A 84 -12.88 -14.70 -4.65
N THR A 85 -12.30 -14.15 -3.58
CA THR A 85 -11.53 -14.92 -2.59
C THR A 85 -12.12 -14.79 -1.18
N PRO A 86 -12.11 -15.87 -0.38
CA PRO A 86 -12.97 -15.97 0.80
C PRO A 86 -12.66 -14.93 1.88
N VAL A 87 -11.38 -14.72 2.21
CA VAL A 87 -10.99 -13.74 3.24
C VAL A 87 -11.25 -12.31 2.77
N CYS A 88 -11.07 -12.02 1.49
CA CYS A 88 -11.34 -10.69 0.96
C CYS A 88 -12.84 -10.36 1.04
N THR A 89 -13.71 -11.33 0.73
CA THR A 89 -15.16 -11.16 0.80
C THR A 89 -15.60 -10.82 2.23
N THR A 90 -15.06 -11.52 3.23
CA THR A 90 -15.40 -11.23 4.64
C THR A 90 -14.88 -9.86 5.11
N GLU A 91 -13.68 -9.46 4.67
CA GLU A 91 -13.10 -8.16 5.03
C GLU A 91 -13.88 -6.98 4.45
N LEU A 92 -14.15 -6.99 3.14
CA LEU A 92 -14.88 -5.88 2.49
C LEU A 92 -16.30 -5.80 3.01
N GLY A 93 -16.94 -6.94 3.29
CA GLY A 93 -18.25 -6.99 3.94
C GLY A 93 -18.24 -6.37 5.35
N ALA A 94 -17.23 -6.69 6.16
CA ALA A 94 -17.07 -6.12 7.50
C ALA A 94 -16.81 -4.60 7.44
N PHE A 95 -15.96 -4.13 6.53
CA PHE A 95 -15.73 -2.70 6.32
C PHE A 95 -16.97 -1.97 5.80
N ALA A 96 -17.75 -2.59 4.91
CA ALA A 96 -19.00 -2.01 4.40
C ALA A 96 -20.00 -1.77 5.55
N LYS A 97 -20.13 -2.72 6.48
CA LYS A 97 -20.98 -2.56 7.67
C LYS A 97 -20.51 -1.43 8.60
N LEU A 98 -19.20 -1.21 8.68
CA LEU A 98 -18.60 -0.16 9.50
C LEU A 98 -18.53 1.21 8.80
N LYS A 99 -18.96 1.34 7.55
CA LYS A 99 -18.92 2.59 6.78
C LYS A 99 -19.48 3.78 7.58
N GLY A 100 -20.65 3.61 8.22
CA GLY A 100 -21.27 4.67 9.03
C GLY A 100 -20.40 5.12 10.21
N GLU A 101 -19.60 4.22 10.79
CA GLU A 101 -18.65 4.57 11.87
C GLU A 101 -17.44 5.37 11.36
N PHE A 102 -16.96 5.08 10.16
CA PHE A 102 -15.92 5.87 9.51
C PHE A 102 -16.44 7.25 9.09
N GLU A 103 -17.67 7.33 8.58
CA GLU A 103 -18.30 8.61 8.20
C GLU A 103 -18.52 9.54 9.40
N LYS A 104 -18.95 9.00 10.55
CA LYS A 104 -19.05 9.76 11.81
C LYS A 104 -17.72 10.40 12.24
N ARG A 105 -16.60 9.84 11.79
CA ARG A 105 -15.23 10.34 12.04
C ARG A 105 -14.68 11.18 10.90
N GLY A 106 -15.47 11.46 9.86
CA GLY A 106 -15.04 12.20 8.68
C GLY A 106 -13.98 11.47 7.87
N VAL A 107 -14.02 10.12 7.86
CA VAL A 107 -13.05 9.26 7.17
C VAL A 107 -13.68 8.69 5.91
N LYS A 108 -12.99 8.88 4.79
CA LYS A 108 -13.31 8.22 3.51
C LYS A 108 -12.58 6.89 3.42
N MET A 109 -13.20 5.92 2.75
CA MET A 109 -12.59 4.62 2.48
C MET A 109 -12.43 4.43 0.97
N ILE A 110 -11.38 3.73 0.58
CA ILE A 110 -11.17 3.27 -0.78
C ILE A 110 -10.39 1.95 -0.77
N GLY A 111 -10.96 0.94 -1.42
CA GLY A 111 -10.35 -0.37 -1.62
C GLY A 111 -9.46 -0.39 -2.87
N LEU A 112 -8.64 -1.43 -3.00
CA LEU A 112 -7.80 -1.67 -4.17
C LEU A 112 -7.50 -3.15 -4.32
N SER A 113 -7.55 -3.65 -5.56
CA SER A 113 -6.85 -4.87 -5.94
C SER A 113 -6.31 -4.73 -7.36
N ALA A 114 -5.52 -5.72 -7.77
CA ALA A 114 -4.98 -5.78 -9.12
C ALA A 114 -5.93 -6.41 -10.15
N ASN A 115 -7.24 -6.40 -9.86
CA ASN A 115 -8.33 -6.79 -10.75
C ASN A 115 -8.80 -5.60 -11.62
N ASP A 116 -9.57 -5.91 -12.67
CA ASP A 116 -10.24 -4.90 -13.49
C ASP A 116 -11.62 -4.49 -12.93
N LEU A 117 -12.22 -3.43 -13.50
CA LEU A 117 -13.55 -2.95 -13.08
C LEU A 117 -14.66 -4.00 -13.23
N SER A 118 -14.62 -4.80 -14.30
CA SER A 118 -15.68 -5.77 -14.57
C SER A 118 -15.71 -6.92 -13.55
N SER A 119 -14.54 -7.25 -13.00
CA SER A 119 -14.38 -8.17 -11.88
C SER A 119 -14.99 -7.58 -10.61
N HIS A 120 -14.66 -6.32 -10.29
CA HIS A 120 -15.18 -5.62 -9.13
C HIS A 120 -16.71 -5.54 -9.12
N ASP A 121 -17.30 -5.11 -10.23
CA ASP A 121 -18.76 -4.89 -10.32
C ASP A 121 -19.54 -6.16 -9.99
N LYS A 122 -19.09 -7.32 -10.50
CA LYS A 122 -19.70 -8.61 -10.22
C LYS A 122 -19.45 -9.07 -8.78
N TRP A 123 -18.26 -8.84 -8.26
CA TRP A 123 -17.90 -9.32 -6.93
C TRP A 123 -18.53 -8.49 -5.81
N VAL A 124 -18.86 -7.21 -6.06
CA VAL A 124 -19.63 -6.37 -5.13
C VAL A 124 -20.99 -6.99 -4.82
N ASP A 125 -21.65 -7.63 -5.79
CA ASP A 125 -22.91 -8.34 -5.57
C ASP A 125 -22.72 -9.52 -4.59
N ASP A 126 -21.69 -10.35 -4.79
CA ASP A 126 -21.36 -11.45 -3.88
C ASP A 126 -21.09 -10.94 -2.44
N ILE A 127 -20.34 -9.85 -2.29
CA ILE A 127 -20.05 -9.27 -0.97
C ILE A 127 -21.34 -8.82 -0.28
N ASN A 128 -22.20 -8.12 -1.02
CA ASN A 128 -23.46 -7.59 -0.52
C ASN A 128 -24.41 -8.72 -0.09
N GLU A 129 -24.52 -9.77 -0.90
CA GLU A 129 -25.31 -10.96 -0.61
C GLU A 129 -24.76 -11.69 0.63
N VAL A 130 -23.50 -12.15 0.58
CA VAL A 130 -22.89 -12.98 1.63
C VAL A 130 -22.82 -12.26 2.97
N SER A 131 -22.54 -10.95 2.94
CA SER A 131 -22.39 -10.17 4.16
C SER A 131 -23.70 -9.50 4.61
N ASN A 132 -24.79 -9.59 3.84
CA ASN A 132 -26.01 -8.82 4.06
C ASN A 132 -25.70 -7.34 4.35
N THR A 133 -25.06 -6.69 3.37
CA THR A 133 -24.57 -5.32 3.47
C THR A 133 -24.77 -4.59 2.16
N ASN A 134 -24.40 -3.31 2.14
CA ASN A 134 -24.28 -2.53 0.93
C ASN A 134 -22.91 -1.86 0.91
N LEU A 135 -22.02 -2.32 0.02
CA LEU A 135 -20.70 -1.75 -0.20
C LEU A 135 -20.85 -0.40 -0.92
N GLN A 136 -20.31 0.65 -0.31
CA GLN A 136 -20.56 2.04 -0.70
C GLN A 136 -19.27 2.88 -0.82
N PHE A 137 -18.11 2.25 -0.66
CA PHE A 137 -16.83 2.89 -0.93
C PHE A 137 -16.28 2.39 -2.28
N PRO A 138 -15.54 3.22 -3.03
CA PRO A 138 -14.96 2.81 -4.30
C PRO A 138 -13.90 1.73 -4.11
N ILE A 139 -13.75 0.86 -5.11
CA ILE A 139 -12.63 -0.07 -5.24
C ILE A 139 -11.84 0.32 -6.50
N ILE A 140 -10.52 0.52 -6.34
CA ILE A 140 -9.60 0.84 -7.43
C ILE A 140 -9.34 -0.43 -8.25
N ALA A 141 -9.46 -0.29 -9.58
CA ALA A 141 -9.01 -1.29 -10.55
C ALA A 141 -7.55 -1.01 -10.93
N ASP A 142 -6.61 -1.75 -10.34
CA ASP A 142 -5.17 -1.58 -10.54
C ASP A 142 -4.56 -2.73 -11.36
N ALA A 143 -5.18 -3.07 -12.49
CA ALA A 143 -4.78 -4.21 -13.33
C ALA A 143 -3.32 -4.12 -13.82
N ASP A 144 -2.74 -2.92 -13.89
CA ASP A 144 -1.34 -2.70 -14.24
C ASP A 144 -0.42 -2.51 -13.03
N ARG A 145 -0.92 -2.69 -11.79
CA ARG A 145 -0.19 -2.65 -10.51
C ARG A 145 0.51 -1.32 -10.20
N LYS A 146 0.18 -0.23 -10.89
CA LYS A 146 0.85 1.05 -10.68
C LYS A 146 0.62 1.57 -9.27
N VAL A 147 -0.62 1.54 -8.79
CA VAL A 147 -0.94 2.06 -7.45
C VAL A 147 -0.41 1.11 -6.37
N ALA A 148 -0.53 -0.21 -6.58
CA ALA A 148 0.02 -1.22 -5.70
C ALA A 148 1.53 -1.06 -5.50
N PHE A 149 2.29 -0.80 -6.57
CA PHE A 149 3.72 -0.53 -6.47
C PHE A 149 4.04 0.80 -5.79
N LEU A 150 3.31 1.87 -6.13
CA LEU A 150 3.46 3.18 -5.50
C LEU A 150 3.27 3.14 -3.97
N TYR A 151 2.43 2.21 -3.50
CA TYR A 151 2.05 2.06 -2.09
C TYR A 151 2.62 0.84 -1.40
N ASP A 152 3.64 0.19 -1.97
CA ASP A 152 4.29 -0.97 -1.33
C ASP A 152 3.31 -2.08 -0.92
N MET A 153 2.44 -2.42 -1.87
CA MET A 153 1.40 -3.42 -1.71
C MET A 153 1.71 -4.72 -2.44
N ILE A 154 2.91 -4.90 -2.99
CA ILE A 154 3.34 -6.12 -3.69
C ILE A 154 4.30 -6.87 -2.78
N ASN A 155 4.16 -8.20 -2.68
CA ASN A 155 5.11 -9.01 -1.92
C ASN A 155 6.51 -8.97 -2.56
N GLU A 156 7.56 -8.97 -1.74
CA GLU A 156 8.96 -9.01 -2.18
C GLU A 156 9.21 -10.09 -3.25
N GLU A 157 8.71 -11.30 -3.02
CA GLU A 157 8.89 -12.43 -3.94
C GLU A 157 8.28 -12.19 -5.32
N ASP A 158 7.31 -11.30 -5.45
CA ASP A 158 6.57 -11.06 -6.69
C ASP A 158 7.06 -9.80 -7.42
N MET A 159 7.94 -9.00 -6.83
CA MET A 159 8.46 -7.74 -7.41
C MET A 159 9.23 -7.97 -8.72
N ASP A 160 10.00 -9.05 -8.79
CA ASP A 160 10.87 -9.37 -9.95
C ASP A 160 10.28 -10.46 -10.86
N LYS A 161 9.08 -10.96 -10.55
CA LYS A 161 8.44 -12.01 -11.36
C LYS A 161 7.68 -11.38 -12.53
N GLN A 162 7.73 -12.04 -13.68
CA GLN A 162 6.88 -11.72 -14.84
C GLN A 162 5.41 -12.16 -14.66
N ALA A 163 5.09 -12.78 -13.53
CA ALA A 163 3.76 -13.26 -13.22
C ALA A 163 2.85 -12.13 -12.73
N ILE A 164 1.54 -12.37 -12.82
CA ILE A 164 0.49 -11.49 -12.32
C ILE A 164 0.62 -11.39 -10.80
N ALA A 165 1.26 -10.33 -10.29
CA ALA A 165 1.39 -10.10 -8.86
C ALA A 165 0.04 -9.70 -8.25
N PHE A 166 -0.35 -10.37 -7.17
CA PHE A 166 -1.45 -9.96 -6.32
C PHE A 166 -0.95 -8.99 -5.25
N THR A 167 -1.85 -8.18 -4.71
CA THR A 167 -1.46 -7.29 -3.61
C THR A 167 -1.46 -8.04 -2.27
N ILE A 168 -0.69 -7.56 -1.30
CA ILE A 168 -0.88 -7.91 0.11
C ILE A 168 -2.11 -7.20 0.69
N ARG A 169 -2.40 -7.43 1.97
CA ARG A 169 -3.48 -6.75 2.70
C ARG A 169 -2.92 -5.54 3.44
N SER A 170 -2.68 -4.45 2.72
CA SER A 170 -2.19 -3.19 3.30
C SER A 170 -3.33 -2.29 3.75
N VAL A 171 -3.07 -1.47 4.76
CA VAL A 171 -3.93 -0.35 5.19
C VAL A 171 -3.05 0.87 5.37
N PHE A 172 -3.40 1.97 4.70
CA PHE A 172 -2.81 3.28 4.86
C PHE A 172 -3.84 4.23 5.44
N VAL A 173 -3.55 4.77 6.61
CA VAL A 173 -4.33 5.86 7.21
C VAL A 173 -3.68 7.18 6.84
N ILE A 174 -4.43 8.03 6.13
CA ILE A 174 -3.94 9.28 5.55
C ILE A 174 -4.77 10.43 6.11
N ASP A 175 -4.11 11.50 6.57
CA ASP A 175 -4.78 12.67 7.12
C ASP A 175 -5.20 13.70 6.04
N PRO A 176 -5.96 14.75 6.39
CA PRO A 176 -6.35 15.80 5.45
C PRO A 176 -5.16 16.51 4.78
N ALA A 177 -4.01 16.58 5.44
CA ALA A 177 -2.77 17.13 4.90
C ALA A 177 -2.02 16.16 3.97
N LYS A 178 -2.67 15.05 3.59
CA LYS A 178 -2.14 13.97 2.73
C LYS A 178 -0.96 13.25 3.37
N LYS A 179 -0.80 13.30 4.69
CA LYS A 179 0.31 12.63 5.37
C LYS A 179 -0.10 11.22 5.76
N ILE A 180 0.80 10.26 5.52
CA ILE A 180 0.63 8.89 5.99
C ILE A 180 0.84 8.89 7.52
N ARG A 181 -0.19 8.49 8.27
CA ARG A 181 -0.22 8.52 9.73
C ARG A 181 -0.05 7.16 10.37
N LEU A 182 -0.44 6.11 9.66
CA LEU A 182 -0.28 4.73 10.09
C LEU A 182 -0.31 3.82 8.86
N THR A 183 0.50 2.76 8.91
CA THR A 183 0.47 1.66 7.95
C THR A 183 0.31 0.33 8.69
N MET A 184 -0.44 -0.60 8.10
CA MET A 184 -0.52 -1.99 8.53
C MET A 184 -0.36 -2.88 7.31
N MET A 185 0.45 -3.93 7.42
CA MET A 185 0.74 -4.85 6.33
C MET A 185 0.48 -6.27 6.82
N TYR A 186 -0.49 -6.93 6.18
CA TYR A 186 -0.87 -8.30 6.48
C TYR A 186 -0.61 -9.18 5.25
N PRO A 187 -0.16 -10.44 5.42
CA PRO A 187 -0.07 -11.37 4.31
C PRO A 187 -1.47 -11.77 3.83
N ALA A 188 -1.56 -12.34 2.63
CA ALA A 188 -2.82 -12.81 2.07
C ALA A 188 -3.55 -13.83 2.99
N SER A 189 -2.82 -14.60 3.79
CA SER A 189 -3.34 -15.62 4.70
C SER A 189 -3.97 -15.07 5.99
N THR A 190 -3.81 -13.78 6.32
CA THR A 190 -4.26 -13.23 7.60
C THR A 190 -5.27 -12.10 7.38
N GLY A 191 -6.54 -12.35 7.70
CA GLY A 191 -7.57 -11.32 7.68
C GLY A 191 -7.32 -10.24 8.74
N ARG A 192 -7.63 -8.99 8.40
CA ARG A 192 -7.45 -7.80 9.24
C ARG A 192 -8.51 -7.72 10.33
N ASN A 193 -8.14 -7.07 11.42
CA ASN A 193 -9.08 -6.69 12.47
C ASN A 193 -9.69 -5.31 12.13
N SER A 194 -10.94 -5.29 11.71
CA SER A 194 -11.65 -4.04 11.36
C SER A 194 -11.86 -3.11 12.55
N ALA A 195 -11.99 -3.66 13.76
CA ALA A 195 -12.08 -2.86 14.99
C ALA A 195 -10.78 -2.11 15.26
N GLU A 196 -9.62 -2.71 14.96
CA GLU A 196 -8.33 -2.03 15.11
C GLU A 196 -8.20 -0.88 14.14
N VAL A 197 -8.61 -1.07 12.87
CA VAL A 197 -8.63 0.01 11.87
C VAL A 197 -9.46 1.19 12.35
N LEU A 198 -10.61 0.95 13.01
CA LEU A 198 -11.44 2.01 13.57
C LEU A 198 -10.79 2.65 14.81
N ARG A 199 -10.25 1.84 15.73
CA ARG A 199 -9.63 2.29 16.98
C ARG A 199 -8.43 3.20 16.74
N VAL A 200 -7.59 2.89 15.75
CA VAL A 200 -6.44 3.75 15.43
C VAL A 200 -6.85 5.10 14.85
N ILE A 201 -7.99 5.19 14.15
CA ILE A 201 -8.55 6.49 13.73
C ILE A 201 -8.94 7.30 14.95
N ASP A 202 -9.65 6.70 15.92
CA ASP A 202 -10.01 7.38 17.16
C ASP A 202 -8.76 7.88 17.91
N SER A 203 -7.71 7.05 18.00
CA SER A 203 -6.43 7.42 18.63
C SER A 203 -5.74 8.59 17.92
N LEU A 204 -5.57 8.51 16.59
CA LEU A 204 -4.90 9.55 15.80
C LEU A 204 -5.65 10.88 15.87
N GLN A 205 -6.97 10.86 15.71
CA GLN A 205 -7.80 12.07 15.78
C GLN A 205 -7.84 12.65 17.20
N MET A 206 -7.81 11.80 18.24
CA MET A 206 -7.70 12.25 19.62
C MET A 206 -6.39 12.98 19.87
N GLY A 207 -5.27 12.40 19.40
CA GLY A 207 -3.95 13.01 19.48
C GLY A 207 -3.91 14.38 18.81
N ASP A 208 -4.41 14.48 17.58
CA ASP A 208 -4.43 15.73 16.81
C ASP A 208 -5.33 16.81 17.46
N LYS A 209 -6.52 16.42 17.95
CA LYS A 209 -7.50 17.37 18.50
C LYS A 209 -7.14 17.84 19.91
N LYS A 210 -6.64 16.94 20.75
CA LYS A 210 -6.45 17.21 22.19
C LYS A 210 -4.99 17.36 22.58
N GLY A 211 -4.04 16.95 21.74
CA GLY A 211 -2.61 16.97 22.08
C GLY A 211 -2.29 16.00 23.22
N VAL A 212 -2.87 14.80 23.17
CA VAL A 212 -2.67 13.70 24.15
C VAL A 212 -2.14 12.46 23.44
N VAL A 213 -1.70 11.47 24.21
CA VAL A 213 -1.21 10.18 23.68
C VAL A 213 -2.10 9.06 24.20
N THR A 214 -2.45 8.07 23.38
CA THR A 214 -3.23 6.91 23.83
C THR A 214 -2.29 5.79 24.31
N PRO A 215 -2.52 5.18 25.49
CA PRO A 215 -1.71 4.05 25.98
C PRO A 215 -1.90 2.78 25.14
N ILE A 216 -1.12 1.74 25.49
CA ILE A 216 -1.31 0.38 24.98
C ILE A 216 -2.77 -0.08 25.20
N ASP A 217 -3.33 -0.79 24.21
CA ASP A 217 -4.70 -1.34 24.20
C ASP A 217 -5.84 -0.34 24.42
N TRP A 218 -5.55 0.96 24.36
CA TRP A 218 -6.52 2.03 24.60
C TRP A 218 -7.77 1.89 23.73
N GLN A 219 -8.93 1.95 24.36
CA GLN A 219 -10.24 2.10 23.74
C GLN A 219 -10.81 3.49 23.99
N LYS A 220 -11.73 3.91 23.13
CA LYS A 220 -12.41 5.19 23.28
C LYS A 220 -13.17 5.24 24.62
N GLY A 221 -12.80 6.19 25.48
CA GLY A 221 -13.34 6.37 26.83
C GLY A 221 -12.33 6.05 27.94
N ASP A 222 -11.26 5.32 27.61
CA ASP A 222 -10.16 5.06 28.53
C ASP A 222 -9.32 6.33 28.77
N ASP A 223 -8.56 6.32 29.87
CA ASP A 223 -7.60 7.38 30.18
C ASP A 223 -6.56 7.52 29.06
N VAL A 224 -6.19 8.76 28.76
CA VAL A 224 -5.07 9.10 27.87
C VAL A 224 -3.86 9.54 28.68
N ILE A 225 -2.70 9.53 28.05
CA ILE A 225 -1.44 10.00 28.60
C ILE A 225 -1.23 11.47 28.25
N VAL A 226 -0.85 12.26 29.25
CA VAL A 226 -0.34 13.61 29.07
C VAL A 226 1.08 13.52 28.50
N PRO A 227 1.37 14.12 27.32
CA PRO A 227 2.71 14.05 26.73
C PRO A 227 3.78 14.57 27.70
N PRO A 228 4.98 13.96 27.77
CA PRO A 228 6.05 14.45 28.64
C PRO A 228 6.48 15.90 28.37
N SER A 229 6.24 16.41 27.16
CA SER A 229 6.51 17.80 26.78
C SER A 229 5.56 18.82 27.40
N VAL A 230 4.44 18.39 28.00
CA VAL A 230 3.47 19.28 28.65
C VAL A 230 3.70 19.26 30.15
N SER A 231 3.84 20.43 30.78
CA SER A 231 4.01 20.52 32.24
C SER A 231 2.76 19.98 32.96
N THR A 232 2.91 19.49 34.19
CA THR A 232 1.75 19.02 34.97
C THR A 232 0.77 20.17 35.22
N GLU A 233 1.26 21.39 35.44
CA GLU A 233 0.44 22.57 35.63
C GLU A 233 -0.43 22.87 34.40
N ASP A 234 0.17 22.91 33.21
CA ASP A 234 -0.56 23.17 31.97
C ASP A 234 -1.53 22.03 31.65
N ALA A 235 -1.15 20.79 31.95
CA ALA A 235 -2.03 19.64 31.80
C ALA A 235 -3.27 19.76 32.70
N ARG A 236 -3.10 20.16 33.97
CA ARG A 236 -4.23 20.37 34.89
C ARG A 236 -5.12 21.53 34.46
N LYS A 237 -4.54 22.62 33.93
CA LYS A 237 -5.32 23.73 33.35
C LYS A 237 -6.14 23.28 32.13
N LYS A 238 -5.59 22.40 31.30
CA LYS A 238 -6.22 21.95 30.04
C LYS A 238 -7.22 20.81 30.21
N PHE A 239 -6.91 19.84 31.06
CA PHE A 239 -7.66 18.58 31.18
C PHE A 239 -8.33 18.39 32.57
N GLY A 240 -8.06 19.27 33.53
CA GLY A 240 -8.58 19.17 34.88
C GLY A 240 -7.78 18.18 35.72
N ASP A 241 -8.39 17.04 36.05
CA ASP A 241 -7.70 16.04 36.87
C ASP A 241 -6.59 15.33 36.08
N VAL A 242 -5.43 15.20 36.73
CA VAL A 242 -4.25 14.55 36.19
C VAL A 242 -3.72 13.60 37.26
N ARG A 243 -3.81 12.31 36.97
CA ARG A 243 -3.29 11.24 37.82
C ARG A 243 -1.84 10.98 37.49
N GLU A 244 -0.95 11.35 38.40
CA GLU A 244 0.49 11.20 38.22
C GLU A 244 0.97 9.90 38.86
N VAL A 245 1.44 8.95 38.05
CA VAL A 245 2.04 7.70 38.52
C VAL A 245 3.56 7.86 38.65
N LYS A 246 4.15 8.55 37.66
CA LYS A 246 5.54 9.02 37.63
C LYS A 246 5.59 10.39 36.93
N PRO A 247 6.67 11.17 37.07
CA PRO A 247 6.79 12.45 36.37
C PRO A 247 6.55 12.39 34.85
N TYR A 248 6.92 11.28 34.21
CA TYR A 248 6.70 11.04 32.77
C TYR A 248 5.44 10.23 32.44
N LEU A 249 4.79 9.62 33.45
CA LEU A 249 3.63 8.73 33.27
C LEU A 249 2.44 9.32 34.03
N ARG A 250 1.67 10.11 33.30
CA ARG A 250 0.55 10.89 33.83
C ARG A 250 -0.67 10.68 32.96
N PHE A 251 -1.80 10.40 33.59
CA PHE A 251 -3.05 10.08 32.93
C PHE A 251 -4.11 11.16 33.14
N THR A 252 -5.00 11.32 32.17
CA THR A 252 -6.16 12.22 32.26
C THR A 252 -7.32 11.71 31.39
N LYS A 253 -8.52 12.27 31.56
CA LYS A 253 -9.69 12.01 30.71
C LYS A 253 -9.66 12.95 29.50
N ALA A 254 -10.08 12.47 28.31
CA ALA A 254 -9.95 13.19 27.03
C ALA A 254 -11.30 13.57 26.39
#